data_AF-A0A9X2HQK9-F1
#
_entry.id   AF-A0A9X2HQK9-F1
#
_cell.length_a   1.000
_cell.length_b   1.000
_cell.length_c   1.000
_cell.angle_alpha   90.00
_cell.angle_beta   90.00
_cell.angle_gamma   90.00
#
_symmetry.space_group_name_H-M   'P 1'
#
loop_
_entity.id
_entity.type
_entity.pdbx_description
1 polymer ?
#
loop_
_entity_poly.entity_id
_entity_poly.type
_entity_poly.pdbx_seq_one_letter_code
_entity_poly.pdbx_strand_id
1 'polypeptide(L)' 'MPRTRYRVIVFENPRGPWRDTFDEAKDDAIVAGLASYDESRREYYLAVPVAIETERLPA' A
#
# COMPACT_ATOMS: atom_id res chain seq x y z
N MET A 1 -6.62 -15.83 -15.75
CA MET A 1 -6.68 -14.36 -15.81
C MET A 1 -5.39 -13.83 -15.20
N PRO A 2 -4.74 -12.80 -15.76
CA PRO A 2 -3.54 -12.23 -15.16
C PRO A 2 -3.86 -11.76 -13.74
N ARG A 3 -2.98 -12.09 -12.79
CA ARG A 3 -3.16 -11.76 -11.37
C ARG A 3 -2.33 -10.52 -11.05
N THR A 4 -2.91 -9.57 -10.34
CA THR A 4 -2.19 -8.37 -9.90
C THR A 4 -1.80 -8.52 -8.43
N ARG A 5 -0.59 -8.10 -8.08
CA ARG A 5 -0.14 -7.99 -6.68
C ARG A 5 0.23 -6.55 -6.33
N TYR A 6 0.10 -6.22 -5.06
CA TYR A 6 0.29 -4.87 -4.52
C TYR A 6 1.24 -4.90 -3.32
N ARG A 7 2.09 -3.89 -3.13
CA ARG A 7 2.98 -3.79 -1.96
C ARG A 7 3.30 -2.33 -1.64
N VAL A 8 3.51 -2.03 -0.36
CA VAL A 8 3.95 -0.70 0.08
C VAL A 8 5.42 -0.47 -0.29
N ILE A 9 5.73 0.69 -0.85
CA ILE A 9 7.09 1.19 -1.03
C ILE A 9 7.25 2.56 -0.38
N VAL A 10 8.42 2.79 0.21
CA VAL A 10 8.81 4.08 0.80
C VAL A 10 10.15 4.46 0.21
N PHE A 11 10.25 5.63 -0.44
CA PHE A 11 11.45 6.02 -1.20
C PHE A 11 11.96 4.88 -2.12
N GLU A 12 11.06 4.29 -2.91
CA GLU A 12 11.34 3.18 -3.85
C GLU A 12 11.81 1.87 -3.17
N ASN A 13 11.86 1.83 -1.84
CA ASN A 13 12.25 0.65 -1.08
C ASN A 13 11.02 -0.13 -0.61
N PRO A 14 10.93 -1.44 -0.89
CA PRO A 14 9.86 -2.29 -0.41
C PRO A 14 9.68 -2.29 1.11
N ARG A 15 8.43 -2.20 1.54
CA ARG A 15 8.02 -2.34 2.93
C ARG A 15 6.91 -3.38 3.03
N GLY A 16 7.28 -4.60 3.43
CA GLY A 16 6.36 -5.69 3.67
C GLY A 16 6.18 -6.65 2.47
N PRO A 17 5.27 -7.61 2.59
CA PRO A 17 5.03 -8.62 1.57
C PRO A 17 4.19 -8.08 0.41
N TRP A 18 4.13 -8.85 -0.67
CA TRP A 18 3.11 -8.65 -1.69
C TRP A 18 1.74 -9.11 -1.20
N ARG A 19 0.70 -8.37 -1.58
CA ARG A 19 -0.71 -8.63 -1.32
C ARG A 19 -1.46 -8.91 -2.61
N ASP A 20 -2.53 -9.67 -2.52
CA ASP A 20 -3.36 -9.98 -3.70
C ASP A 20 -4.38 -8.85 -3.96
N THR A 21 -4.63 -7.97 -2.98
CA THR A 21 -5.52 -6.80 -3.13
C THR A 21 -4.84 -5.47 -2.76
N PHE A 22 -5.35 -4.38 -3.33
CA PHE A 22 -4.86 -3.02 -3.03
C PHE A 22 -5.18 -2.61 -1.59
N ASP A 23 -6.35 -3.00 -1.07
CA ASP A 23 -6.76 -2.65 0.29
C ASP A 23 -5.88 -3.31 1.35
N GLU A 24 -5.46 -4.56 1.16
CA GLU A 24 -4.49 -5.20 2.07
C GLU A 24 -3.14 -4.45 2.09
N ALA A 25 -2.67 -3.96 0.94
CA ALA A 25 -1.43 -3.18 0.87
C ALA A 25 -1.59 -1.80 1.51
N LYS A 26 -2.78 -1.20 1.43
CA LYS A 26 -3.12 0.05 2.14
C LYS A 26 -3.13 -0.17 3.66
N ASP A 27 -3.69 -1.29 4.12
CA ASP A 27 -3.70 -1.65 5.54
C ASP A 27 -2.28 -1.86 6.07
N ASP A 28 -1.37 -2.45 5.28
CA ASP A 28 0.05 -2.55 5.63
C ASP A 28 0.69 -1.16 5.83
N ALA A 29 0.34 -0.17 5.00
CA ALA A 29 0.85 1.20 5.14
C ALA A 29 0.34 1.87 6.43
N ILE A 30 -0.90 1.59 6.83
CA ILE A 30 -1.49 2.09 8.07
C ILE A 30 -0.81 1.43 9.29
N VAL A 31 -0.68 0.10 9.29
CA VAL A 31 -0.01 -0.65 10.37
C VAL A 31 1.45 -0.23 10.54
N ALA A 32 2.14 0.08 9.43
CA ALA A 32 3.51 0.58 9.46
C ALA A 32 3.65 2.04 9.91
N GLY A 33 2.54 2.74 10.19
CA GLY A 33 2.55 4.16 10.55
C GLY A 33 2.96 5.08 9.40
N LEU A 34 2.89 4.60 8.16
CA LEU A 34 3.26 5.35 6.94
C LEU A 34 2.06 6.15 6.40
N ALA A 35 0.86 5.67 6.70
CA ALA A 35 -0.40 6.34 6.45
C ALA A 35 -1.23 6.37 7.74
N SER A 36 -2.06 7.39 7.89
CA SER A 36 -3.07 7.47 8.93
C SER A 36 -4.40 7.84 8.30
N TYR A 37 -5.50 7.31 8.83
CA TYR A 37 -6.85 7.67 8.41
C TYR A 37 -7.49 8.55 9.49
N ASP A 38 -7.94 9.73 9.11
CA ASP A 38 -8.73 10.62 9.97
C ASP A 38 -10.21 10.39 9.68
N GLU A 39 -10.91 9.71 10.59
CA GLU A 39 -12.35 9.42 10.47
C GLU A 39 -13.21 10.68 10.45
N SER A 40 -12.82 11.73 11.18
CA SER A 40 -13.60 12.97 11.30
C SER A 40 -13.65 13.74 9.99
N ARG A 41 -12.60 13.59 9.18
CA ARG A 41 -12.44 14.24 7.87
C ARG A 41 -12.67 13.28 6.70
N ARG A 42 -12.69 11.96 6.98
CA ARG A 42 -12.71 10.88 5.98
C ARG A 42 -11.54 11.00 4.98
N GLU A 43 -10.37 11.36 5.48
CA GLU A 43 -9.17 11.66 4.69
C GLU A 43 -7.99 10.79 5.13
N TYR A 44 -7.10 10.46 4.18
CA TYR A 44 -5.85 9.76 4.45
C TYR A 44 -4.68 10.75 4.46
N TYR A 45 -3.84 10.66 5.47
CA TYR A 45 -2.62 11.46 5.63
C TYR A 45 -1.40 10.56 5.44
N LEU A 46 -0.46 11.00 4.59
CA LEU A 46 0.80 10.29 4.34
C LEU A 46 1.92 11.00 5.11
N ALA A 47 2.58 10.29 6.02
CA ALA A 47 3.64 10.87 6.86
C ALA A 47 4.98 11.02 6.12
N VAL A 48 5.20 10.20 5.09
CA VAL A 48 6.37 10.19 4.21
C VAL A 48 5.90 9.91 2.78
N PRO A 49 6.72 10.18 1.75
CA PRO A 49 6.45 9.71 0.39
C PRO A 49 6.31 8.18 0.37
N VAL A 50 5.07 7.72 0.37
CA VAL A 50 4.67 6.31 0.33
C VAL A 50 3.85 6.09 -0.93
N ALA A 51 4.08 4.96 -1.58
CA ALA A 51 3.32 4.54 -2.75
C ALA A 51 2.98 3.04 -2.64
N ILE A 52 1.98 2.62 -3.42
CA ILE A 52 1.66 1.21 -3.60
C ILE A 52 2.21 0.77 -4.96
N GLU A 53 3.24 -0.07 -4.92
CA GLU A 53 3.78 -0.74 -6.10
C GLU A 53 2.77 -1.78 -6.60
N THR A 54 2.62 -1.89 -7.92
CA THR A 54 1.69 -2.81 -8.56
C THR A 54 2.42 -3.70 -9.56
N GLU A 55 2.31 -5.01 -9.40
CA GLU A 55 2.91 -6.01 -10.28
C GLU A 55 1.81 -6.81 -11.00
N ARG A 56 1.85 -6.86 -12.34
CA ARG A 56 1.01 -7.80 -13.11
C ARG A 56 1.77 -9.09 -13.33
N LEU A 57 1.24 -10.18 -12.82
CA LEU A 57 1.75 -11.51 -13.06
C LEU A 57 1.23 -12.06 -14.40
N PRO A 58 2.07 -12.80 -15.15
CA PRO A 58 1.62 -13.54 -16.32
C PRO A 58 0.54 -14.56 -15.93
N ALA A 59 -0.32 -14.88 -16.92
CA ALA A 59 -1.48 -15.76 -16.76
C ALA A 59 -1.10 -17.24 -16.59
#